data_AF-A0A356X0B8-F1
#
_entry.id   AF-A0A356X0B8-F1
#
_cell.length_a   1.000
_cell.length_b   1.000
_cell.length_c   1.000
_cell.angle_alpha   90.00
_cell.angle_beta   90.00
_cell.angle_gamma   90.00
#
_symmetry.space_group_name_H-M   'P 1'
#
loop_
_entity.id
_entity.type
_entity.pdbx_description
1 polymer ?
#
loop_
_entity_poly.entity_id
_entity_poly.type
_entity_poly.pdbx_seq_one_letter_code
_entity_poly.pdbx_strand_id
1 'polypeptide(L)'
;MNDKIKYLNGVFGKSKLQNNGIELMVPCPYCKETKKMKMNIRLDSDLWHCWVCNSKGRSLGRLIKQKNPAKVAEYFERFAKNFTYNNYTQLQTTIEPVTIPIGFKLLMTNLNNPDALPIYHYAKSRGITDSMLWSFRAGFTEDWSYRRRLIIPSFTEEGELNYWTSRSIDPDNPYRYLNAKADKKQVIFNEIEIDS
;
A
#
# COMPACT_ATOMS: atom_id res chain seq x y z
N MET A 1 23.20 -24.39 0.76
CA MET A 1 22.00 -24.83 0.01
C MET A 1 21.37 -26.10 0.59
N ASN A 2 22.14 -27.18 0.79
CA ASN A 2 21.65 -28.44 1.38
C ASN A 2 20.96 -28.28 2.74
N ASP A 3 21.45 -27.38 3.59
CA ASP A 3 20.84 -27.12 4.90
C ASP A 3 19.42 -26.53 4.80
N LYS A 4 19.22 -25.56 3.88
CA LYS A 4 17.91 -24.97 3.58
C LYS A 4 16.92 -26.00 3.02
N ILE A 5 17.40 -26.92 2.17
CA ILE A 5 16.58 -28.03 1.66
C ILE A 5 16.15 -28.95 2.81
N LYS A 6 17.07 -29.35 3.69
CA LYS A 6 16.74 -30.19 4.86
C LYS A 6 15.70 -29.51 5.76
N TYR A 7 15.87 -28.22 6.03
CA TYR A 7 14.92 -27.42 6.79
C TYR A 7 13.54 -27.37 6.11
N LEU A 8 13.47 -27.03 4.81
CA LEU A 8 12.20 -26.95 4.07
C LEU A 8 11.52 -28.32 3.96
N ASN A 9 12.28 -29.41 3.87
CA ASN A 9 11.76 -30.78 3.93
C ASN A 9 11.12 -31.09 5.29
N GLY A 10 11.67 -30.55 6.38
CA GLY A 10 11.06 -30.63 7.72
C GLY A 10 9.76 -29.81 7.86
N VAL A 11 9.60 -28.72 7.09
CA VAL A 11 8.39 -27.87 7.11
C VAL A 11 7.28 -28.43 6.22
N PHE A 12 7.61 -28.74 4.97
CA PHE A 12 6.62 -29.09 3.94
C PHE A 12 6.49 -30.60 3.73
N GLY A 13 7.31 -31.40 4.39
CA GLY A 13 7.43 -32.84 4.13
C GLY A 13 8.24 -33.10 2.87
N LYS A 14 7.89 -34.17 2.15
CA LYS A 14 8.63 -34.63 0.95
C LYS A 14 8.89 -33.47 -0.02
N SER A 15 10.15 -33.30 -0.39
CA SER A 15 10.60 -32.30 -1.36
C SER A 15 11.41 -32.94 -2.49
N LYS A 16 11.45 -32.29 -3.66
CA LYS A 16 12.26 -32.72 -4.81
C LYS A 16 12.99 -31.53 -5.42
N LEU A 17 14.32 -31.58 -5.42
CA LEU A 17 15.14 -30.59 -6.13
C LEU A 17 15.04 -30.83 -7.64
N GLN A 18 14.90 -29.76 -8.42
CA GLN A 18 14.91 -29.84 -9.87
C GLN A 18 16.33 -29.87 -10.44
N ASN A 19 16.47 -30.26 -11.72
CA ASN A 19 17.76 -30.39 -12.40
C ASN A 19 18.56 -29.08 -12.46
N ASN A 20 17.89 -27.92 -12.40
CA ASN A 20 18.54 -26.61 -12.33
C ASN A 20 19.27 -26.35 -11.00
N GLY A 21 19.10 -27.23 -10.02
CA GLY A 21 19.71 -27.13 -8.69
C GLY A 21 19.12 -26.03 -7.81
N ILE A 22 18.32 -25.10 -8.34
CA ILE A 22 17.85 -23.89 -7.64
C ILE A 22 16.40 -24.01 -7.19
N GLU A 23 15.58 -24.76 -7.91
CA GLU A 23 14.15 -24.88 -7.64
C GLU A 23 13.81 -26.16 -6.88
N LEU A 24 13.15 -25.98 -5.74
CA LEU A 24 12.67 -27.05 -4.88
C LEU A 24 11.16 -27.20 -5.03
N MET A 25 10.71 -28.37 -5.44
CA MET A 25 9.29 -28.73 -5.47
C MET A 25 8.84 -29.26 -4.12
N VAL A 26 7.74 -28.71 -3.60
CA VAL A 26 7.11 -29.14 -2.35
C VAL A 26 5.57 -29.19 -2.51
N PRO A 27 4.86 -29.83 -1.56
CA PRO A 27 3.41 -29.70 -1.46
C PRO A 27 2.95 -28.27 -1.19
N CYS A 28 1.89 -27.84 -1.86
CA CYS A 28 1.30 -26.53 -1.61
C CYS A 28 0.44 -26.55 -0.33
N PRO A 29 0.65 -25.65 0.64
CA PRO A 29 -0.19 -25.55 1.83
C PRO A 29 -1.58 -24.94 1.57
N TYR A 30 -1.79 -24.30 0.40
CA TYR A 30 -3.07 -23.70 0.01
C TYR A 30 -3.98 -24.65 -0.77
N CYS A 31 -3.44 -25.74 -1.31
CA CYS A 31 -4.22 -26.72 -2.08
C CYS A 31 -4.83 -27.77 -1.15
N LYS A 32 -6.06 -28.23 -1.46
CA LYS A 32 -6.72 -29.32 -0.72
C LYS A 32 -5.97 -30.66 -0.86
N GLU A 33 -5.36 -30.93 -2.01
CA GLU A 33 -4.53 -32.11 -2.25
C GLU A 33 -3.05 -31.87 -1.92
N THR A 34 -2.70 -32.02 -0.65
CA THR A 34 -1.34 -31.75 -0.12
C THR A 34 -0.31 -32.85 -0.44
N LYS A 35 -0.64 -33.87 -1.26
CA LYS A 35 0.30 -34.96 -1.61
C LYS A 35 1.09 -34.70 -2.89
N LYS A 36 0.60 -33.84 -3.78
CA LYS A 36 1.25 -33.55 -5.08
C LYS A 36 2.24 -32.39 -4.93
N MET A 37 3.50 -32.63 -5.30
CA MET A 37 4.56 -31.61 -5.30
C MET A 37 4.45 -30.73 -6.55
N LYS A 38 3.64 -29.67 -6.46
CA LYS A 38 3.36 -28.76 -7.57
C LYS A 38 3.65 -27.28 -7.24
N MET A 39 4.26 -27.04 -6.09
CA MET A 39 4.73 -25.71 -5.71
C MET A 39 6.24 -25.65 -5.83
N ASN A 40 6.74 -24.71 -6.63
CA ASN A 40 8.16 -24.42 -6.76
C ASN A 40 8.56 -23.35 -5.76
N ILE A 41 9.68 -23.59 -5.09
CA ILE A 41 10.39 -22.65 -4.23
C ILE A 41 11.77 -22.42 -4.83
N ARG A 42 12.12 -21.17 -5.10
CA ARG A 42 13.47 -20.80 -5.49
C ARG A 42 14.34 -20.65 -4.25
N LEU A 43 15.40 -21.45 -4.16
CA LEU A 43 16.27 -21.51 -2.97
C LEU A 43 17.17 -20.28 -2.81
N ASP A 44 17.45 -19.58 -3.91
CA ASP A 44 18.29 -18.38 -4.00
C ASP A 44 17.55 -17.09 -3.62
N SER A 45 16.26 -17.00 -3.92
CA SER A 45 15.49 -15.75 -3.97
C SER A 45 14.21 -15.78 -3.13
N ASP A 46 13.87 -16.91 -2.52
CA ASP A 46 12.63 -17.10 -1.74
C ASP A 46 11.33 -16.89 -2.49
N LEU A 47 11.42 -16.72 -3.82
CA LEU A 47 10.27 -16.68 -4.70
C LEU A 47 9.63 -18.07 -4.73
N TRP A 48 8.32 -18.10 -4.68
CA TRP A 48 7.58 -19.34 -4.79
C TRP A 48 6.29 -19.16 -5.58
N HIS A 49 5.91 -20.22 -6.28
CA HIS A 49 4.69 -20.27 -7.07
C HIS A 49 4.12 -21.68 -7.09
N CYS A 50 2.81 -21.77 -6.87
CA CYS A 50 2.05 -23.00 -7.05
C CYS A 50 1.40 -23.03 -8.42
N TRP A 51 1.73 -24.04 -9.21
CA TRP A 51 1.16 -24.23 -10.55
C TRP A 51 -0.25 -24.84 -10.54
N VAL A 52 -0.82 -25.13 -9.37
CA VAL A 52 -2.18 -25.68 -9.22
C VAL A 52 -3.18 -24.58 -8.86
N CYS A 53 -3.00 -23.93 -7.71
CA CYS A 53 -3.91 -22.87 -7.26
C CYS A 53 -3.44 -21.45 -7.61
N ASN A 54 -2.34 -21.31 -8.35
CA ASN A 54 -1.75 -20.05 -8.76
C ASN A 54 -1.29 -19.11 -7.62
N SER A 55 -1.28 -19.60 -6.37
CA SER A 55 -0.71 -18.85 -5.24
C SER A 55 0.79 -18.61 -5.46
N LYS A 56 1.25 -17.40 -5.15
CA LYS A 56 2.65 -16.99 -5.31
C LYS A 56 3.06 -16.01 -4.23
N GLY A 57 4.36 -15.93 -3.98
CA GLY A 57 4.91 -14.97 -3.04
C GLY A 57 6.42 -14.79 -3.21
N ARG A 58 6.91 -13.76 -2.53
CA ARG A 58 8.33 -13.38 -2.51
C ARG A 58 8.99 -13.56 -1.14
N SER A 59 8.30 -14.29 -0.25
CA SER A 59 8.75 -14.53 1.12
C SER A 59 8.41 -15.97 1.49
N LEU A 60 9.44 -16.78 1.75
CA LEU A 60 9.24 -18.11 2.31
C LEU A 60 8.71 -18.05 3.74
N GLY A 61 9.04 -17.01 4.51
CA GLY A 61 8.50 -16.83 5.86
C GLY A 61 6.96 -16.84 5.89
N ARG A 62 6.30 -16.16 4.95
CA ARG A 62 4.82 -16.17 4.85
C ARG A 62 4.27 -17.54 4.48
N LEU A 63 4.94 -18.23 3.58
CA LEU A 63 4.56 -19.57 3.14
C LEU A 63 4.76 -20.62 4.24
N ILE A 64 5.87 -20.53 4.98
CA ILE A 64 6.18 -21.35 6.15
C ILE A 64 5.14 -21.07 7.23
N LYS A 65 4.78 -19.79 7.49
CA LYS A 65 3.73 -19.42 8.44
C LYS A 65 2.41 -20.11 8.13
N GLN A 66 2.04 -20.21 6.85
CA GLN A 66 0.83 -20.91 6.43
C GLN A 66 0.86 -22.41 6.78
N LYS A 67 2.03 -23.05 6.71
CA LYS A 67 2.17 -24.50 6.89
C LYS A 67 2.49 -24.90 8.34
N ASN A 68 3.41 -24.17 8.97
CA ASN A 68 3.91 -24.40 10.31
C ASN A 68 4.43 -23.07 10.92
N PRO A 69 3.56 -22.31 11.62
CA PRO A 69 3.90 -21.02 12.23
C PRO A 69 5.12 -21.06 13.16
N ALA A 70 5.30 -22.15 13.91
CA ALA A 70 6.38 -22.29 14.90
C ALA A 70 7.78 -22.32 14.25
N LYS A 71 7.86 -22.68 12.96
CA LYS A 71 9.13 -22.80 12.24
C LYS A 71 9.62 -21.46 11.65
N VAL A 72 8.78 -20.43 11.61
CA VAL A 72 9.10 -19.14 10.97
C VAL A 72 10.29 -18.43 11.60
N ALA A 73 10.37 -18.40 12.94
CA ALA A 73 11.49 -17.75 13.64
C ALA A 73 12.83 -18.43 13.29
N GLU A 74 12.87 -19.77 13.36
CA GLU A 74 14.03 -20.58 12.99
C GLU A 74 14.46 -20.34 11.52
N TYR A 75 13.50 -20.13 10.61
CA TYR A 75 13.79 -19.82 9.21
C TYR A 75 14.63 -18.54 9.09
N PHE A 76 14.16 -17.46 9.72
CA PHE A 76 14.81 -16.17 9.63
C PHE A 76 16.17 -16.19 10.34
N GLU A 77 16.26 -16.81 11.51
CA GLU A 77 17.53 -16.94 12.24
C GLU A 77 18.62 -17.63 11.41
N ARG A 78 18.26 -18.71 10.70
CA ARG A 78 19.21 -19.55 9.97
C ARG A 78 19.51 -19.05 8.56
N PHE A 79 18.53 -18.48 7.86
CA PHE A 79 18.61 -18.25 6.42
C PHE A 79 18.42 -16.80 5.98
N ALA A 80 18.03 -15.86 6.86
CA ALA A 80 17.85 -14.46 6.48
C ALA A 80 19.17 -13.74 6.13
N LYS A 81 20.31 -14.22 6.64
CA LYS A 81 21.62 -13.54 6.52
C LYS A 81 22.21 -13.52 5.09
N ASN A 82 21.69 -14.31 4.16
CA ASN A 82 22.25 -14.45 2.79
C ASN A 82 21.40 -13.78 1.70
N PHE A 83 20.46 -12.90 2.05
CA PHE A 83 19.57 -12.25 1.09
C PHE A 83 20.07 -10.86 0.66
N THR A 84 20.95 -10.84 -0.33
CA THR A 84 21.24 -9.64 -1.14
C THR A 84 20.29 -9.57 -2.33
N TYR A 85 19.00 -9.30 -2.10
CA TYR A 85 18.20 -8.44 -2.99
C TYR A 85 16.85 -8.06 -2.37
N ASN A 86 16.74 -6.76 -2.06
CA ASN A 86 15.57 -5.92 -1.82
C ASN A 86 14.80 -6.04 -0.50
N ASN A 87 15.27 -5.26 0.48
CA ASN A 87 14.48 -4.36 1.33
C ASN A 87 13.16 -4.90 1.91
N TYR A 88 13.28 -5.91 2.78
CA TYR A 88 12.29 -6.15 3.84
C TYR A 88 12.88 -5.95 5.25
N THR A 89 14.07 -5.36 5.34
CA THR A 89 14.45 -4.55 6.50
C THR A 89 13.42 -3.44 6.59
N GLN A 90 12.56 -3.49 7.61
CA GLN A 90 11.78 -2.36 8.11
C GLN A 90 11.27 -1.42 7.00
N LEU A 91 10.13 -1.75 6.40
CA LEU A 91 9.14 -0.68 6.32
C LEU A 91 8.65 -0.50 7.78
N GLN A 92 9.32 0.20 8.70
CA GLN A 92 9.38 1.66 8.68
C GLN A 92 9.18 2.17 7.27
N THR A 93 7.93 2.12 6.85
CA THR A 93 7.38 3.26 6.16
C THR A 93 7.77 4.43 7.08
N THR A 94 8.89 5.06 6.78
CA THR A 94 8.82 6.50 6.61
C THR A 94 7.75 6.66 5.54
N ILE A 95 6.47 6.56 5.94
CA ILE A 95 5.42 7.25 5.22
C ILE A 95 6.01 8.64 5.25
N GLU A 96 6.55 9.11 4.13
CA GLU A 96 6.89 10.52 4.06
C GLU A 96 5.62 11.21 4.52
N PRO A 97 5.68 11.95 5.65
CA PRO A 97 4.48 12.50 6.24
C PRO A 97 3.77 13.25 5.12
N VAL A 98 2.49 12.92 4.90
CA VAL A 98 1.76 13.52 3.79
C VAL A 98 1.76 15.02 4.04
N THR A 99 2.42 15.76 3.16
CA THR A 99 2.45 17.21 3.25
C THR A 99 1.31 17.78 2.43
N ILE A 100 0.64 18.79 2.98
CA ILE A 100 -0.35 19.55 2.23
C ILE A 100 0.38 20.39 1.17
N PRO A 101 -0.26 20.68 0.01
CA PRO A 101 0.36 21.53 -1.01
C PRO A 101 0.82 22.88 -0.43
N ILE A 102 1.99 23.34 -0.89
CA ILE A 102 2.58 24.61 -0.46
C ILE A 102 1.56 25.74 -0.66
N GLY A 103 1.43 26.65 0.31
CA GLY A 103 0.53 27.78 0.21
C GLY A 103 -0.96 27.42 0.31
N PHE A 104 -1.29 26.23 0.85
CA PHE A 104 -2.66 25.85 1.12
C PHE A 104 -3.39 26.88 1.98
N LYS A 105 -4.59 27.26 1.54
CA LYS A 105 -5.48 28.20 2.21
C LYS A 105 -6.88 27.61 2.29
N LEU A 106 -7.56 27.83 3.42
CA LEU A 106 -8.96 27.45 3.57
C LEU A 106 -9.82 28.26 2.59
N LEU A 107 -10.68 27.57 1.86
CA LEU A 107 -11.48 28.16 0.79
C LEU A 107 -12.44 29.22 1.35
N MET A 108 -13.15 28.87 2.42
CA MET A 108 -14.22 29.68 2.99
C MET A 108 -13.74 30.97 3.65
N THR A 109 -12.45 31.08 4.02
CA THR A 109 -11.86 32.31 4.58
C THR A 109 -11.22 33.21 3.52
N ASN A 110 -11.18 32.79 2.25
CA ASN A 110 -10.41 33.44 1.18
C ASN A 110 -11.27 33.73 -0.06
N LEU A 111 -12.60 33.86 0.07
CA LEU A 111 -13.50 34.06 -1.08
C LEU A 111 -13.30 35.38 -1.85
N ASN A 112 -12.54 36.32 -1.30
CA ASN A 112 -12.08 37.53 -2.00
C ASN A 112 -10.89 37.26 -2.95
N ASN A 113 -10.26 36.09 -2.89
CA ASN A 113 -9.19 35.70 -3.79
C ASN A 113 -9.75 35.28 -5.17
N PRO A 114 -9.18 35.75 -6.29
CA PRO A 114 -9.67 35.45 -7.63
C PRO A 114 -9.58 33.96 -8.02
N ASP A 115 -8.68 33.18 -7.42
CA ASP A 115 -8.63 31.73 -7.61
C ASP A 115 -9.66 31.00 -6.74
N ALA A 116 -9.97 31.53 -5.55
CA ALA A 116 -10.89 30.90 -4.60
C ALA A 116 -12.36 30.96 -5.05
N LEU A 117 -12.84 32.12 -5.52
CA LEU A 117 -14.26 32.30 -5.86
C LEU A 117 -14.76 31.32 -6.94
N PRO A 118 -14.02 31.08 -8.05
CA PRO A 118 -14.37 30.05 -9.02
C PRO A 118 -14.39 28.63 -8.43
N ILE A 119 -13.46 28.33 -7.52
CA ILE A 119 -13.41 27.03 -6.84
C ILE A 119 -14.63 26.82 -5.95
N TYR A 120 -15.04 27.86 -5.22
CA TYR A 120 -16.26 27.86 -4.42
C TYR A 120 -17.50 27.62 -5.30
N HIS A 121 -17.68 28.38 -6.39
CA HIS A 121 -18.81 28.18 -7.30
C HIS A 121 -18.84 26.77 -7.91
N TYR A 122 -17.67 26.22 -8.26
CA TYR A 122 -17.57 24.83 -8.67
C TYR A 122 -18.09 23.90 -7.57
N ALA A 123 -17.61 24.02 -6.33
CA ALA A 123 -18.07 23.20 -5.21
C ALA A 123 -19.59 23.28 -5.02
N LYS A 124 -20.17 24.50 -5.07
CA LYS A 124 -21.63 24.70 -4.97
C LYS A 124 -22.39 24.02 -6.10
N SER A 125 -21.93 24.15 -7.35
CA SER A 125 -22.56 23.49 -8.50
C SER A 125 -22.51 21.95 -8.43
N ARG A 126 -21.60 21.40 -7.61
CA ARG A 126 -21.50 19.96 -7.32
C ARG A 126 -22.33 19.53 -6.11
N GLY A 127 -23.11 20.43 -5.51
CA GLY A 127 -23.97 20.14 -4.36
C GLY A 127 -23.24 20.14 -3.01
N ILE A 128 -22.01 20.65 -2.94
CA ILE A 128 -21.25 20.74 -1.69
C ILE A 128 -21.75 21.94 -0.87
N THR A 129 -22.16 21.69 0.37
CA THR A 129 -22.66 22.74 1.27
C THR A 129 -21.50 23.49 1.94
N ASP A 130 -21.77 24.68 2.48
CA ASP A 130 -20.75 25.46 3.16
C ASP A 130 -20.28 24.76 4.44
N SER A 131 -21.20 24.10 5.13
CA SER A 131 -20.90 23.23 6.28
C SER A 131 -19.94 22.10 5.88
N MET A 132 -20.17 21.43 4.75
CA MET A 132 -19.23 20.41 4.27
C MET A 132 -17.85 21.01 3.94
N LEU A 133 -17.80 22.19 3.31
CA LEU A 133 -16.53 22.86 3.03
C LEU A 133 -15.76 23.17 4.32
N TRP A 134 -16.44 23.50 5.41
CA TRP A 134 -15.84 23.69 6.73
C TRP A 134 -15.40 22.38 7.39
N SER A 135 -16.29 21.38 7.49
CA SER A 135 -15.99 20.08 8.13
C SER A 135 -14.79 19.40 7.48
N PHE A 136 -14.76 19.40 6.15
CA PHE A 136 -13.64 18.82 5.40
C PHE A 136 -12.45 19.77 5.25
N ARG A 137 -12.48 20.96 5.86
CA ARG A 137 -11.42 21.98 5.80
C ARG A 137 -10.97 22.21 4.36
N ALA A 138 -11.93 22.27 3.45
CA ALA A 138 -11.67 22.35 2.01
C ALA A 138 -10.93 23.65 1.68
N GLY A 139 -10.01 23.55 0.74
CA GLY A 139 -9.10 24.64 0.43
C GLY A 139 -8.61 24.63 -1.02
N PHE A 140 -7.60 25.46 -1.24
CA PHE A 140 -6.94 25.63 -2.52
C PHE A 140 -5.51 26.11 -2.29
N THR A 141 -4.73 26.18 -3.35
CA THR A 141 -3.44 26.86 -3.36
C THR A 141 -3.27 27.64 -4.66
N GLU A 142 -2.45 28.67 -4.60
CA GLU A 142 -1.99 29.44 -5.75
C GLU A 142 -0.73 28.83 -6.40
N ASP A 143 -0.19 27.74 -5.81
CA ASP A 143 0.90 26.97 -6.41
C ASP A 143 0.50 26.45 -7.79
N TRP A 144 1.36 26.68 -8.78
CA TRP A 144 1.09 26.34 -10.18
C TRP A 144 0.74 24.88 -10.41
N SER A 145 1.28 23.96 -9.62
CA SER A 145 1.05 22.51 -9.77
C SER A 145 -0.38 22.11 -9.41
N TYR A 146 -1.02 22.89 -8.52
CA TYR A 146 -2.34 22.59 -7.97
C TYR A 146 -3.35 23.73 -8.11
N ARG A 147 -2.98 24.81 -8.82
CA ARG A 147 -3.85 25.96 -9.08
C ARG A 147 -5.15 25.53 -9.76
N ARG A 148 -6.24 26.25 -9.46
CA ARG A 148 -7.59 25.97 -9.97
C ARG A 148 -8.09 24.55 -9.63
N ARG A 149 -7.77 24.10 -8.42
CA ARG A 149 -8.25 22.82 -7.87
C ARG A 149 -8.87 23.02 -6.50
N LEU A 150 -10.02 22.39 -6.30
CA LEU A 150 -10.58 22.17 -4.97
C LEU A 150 -9.75 21.09 -4.29
N ILE A 151 -9.10 21.41 -3.18
CA ILE A 151 -8.31 20.48 -2.37
C ILE A 151 -9.12 20.10 -1.13
N ILE A 152 -9.22 18.80 -0.86
CA ILE A 152 -9.90 18.25 0.30
C ILE A 152 -8.86 17.45 1.11
N PRO A 153 -8.41 17.99 2.26
CA PRO A 153 -7.56 17.26 3.19
C PRO A 153 -8.33 16.16 3.93
N SER A 154 -7.58 15.23 4.51
CA SER A 154 -8.09 14.08 5.26
C SER A 154 -7.21 13.87 6.48
N PHE A 155 -7.84 13.66 7.62
CA PHE A 155 -7.17 13.54 8.91
C PHE A 155 -7.47 12.19 9.57
N THR A 156 -6.53 11.69 10.37
CA THR A 156 -6.77 10.56 11.29
C THR A 156 -7.69 11.00 12.44
N GLU A 157 -8.13 10.05 13.27
CA GLU A 157 -8.87 10.35 14.50
C GLU A 157 -8.13 11.35 15.42
N GLU A 158 -6.80 11.28 15.47
CA GLU A 158 -5.94 12.19 16.24
C GLU A 158 -5.79 13.58 15.61
N GLY A 159 -6.38 13.82 14.44
CA GLY A 159 -6.30 15.09 13.72
C GLY A 159 -5.04 15.28 12.88
N GLU A 160 -4.29 14.20 12.62
CA GLU A 160 -3.07 14.23 11.81
C GLU A 160 -3.37 14.08 10.32
N LEU A 161 -2.73 14.87 9.46
CA LEU A 161 -2.94 14.82 8.01
C LEU A 161 -2.45 13.47 7.46
N ASN A 162 -3.37 12.62 7.01
CA ASN A 162 -3.06 11.29 6.47
C ASN A 162 -3.19 11.22 4.94
N TYR A 163 -3.94 12.15 4.33
CA TYR A 163 -4.16 12.19 2.88
C TYR A 163 -4.70 13.55 2.42
N TRP A 164 -4.72 13.76 1.11
CA TRP A 164 -5.54 14.79 0.49
C TRP A 164 -5.83 14.44 -0.96
N THR A 165 -6.96 14.89 -1.46
CA THR A 165 -7.35 14.76 -2.88
C THR A 165 -7.56 16.15 -3.46
N SER A 166 -7.27 16.34 -4.74
CA SER A 166 -7.63 17.58 -5.42
C SER A 166 -8.40 17.31 -6.70
N ARG A 167 -9.33 18.21 -7.02
CA ARG A 167 -10.18 18.14 -8.21
C ARG A 167 -10.05 19.45 -8.99
N SER A 168 -9.66 19.35 -10.26
CA SER A 168 -9.69 20.52 -11.15
C SER A 168 -11.12 20.98 -11.40
N ILE A 169 -11.29 22.30 -11.39
CA ILE A 169 -12.56 22.96 -11.72
C ILE A 169 -12.72 23.19 -13.23
N ASP A 170 -11.64 23.04 -14.00
CA ASP A 170 -11.65 23.26 -15.44
C ASP A 170 -12.17 21.99 -16.15
N PRO A 171 -13.26 22.09 -16.93
CA PRO A 171 -13.91 20.92 -17.53
C PRO A 171 -13.02 20.21 -18.56
N ASP A 172 -12.18 20.99 -19.25
CA ASP A 172 -11.29 20.55 -20.32
C ASP A 172 -9.94 20.02 -19.81
N ASN A 173 -9.69 20.08 -18.49
CA ASN A 173 -8.46 19.55 -17.92
C ASN A 173 -8.49 18.01 -17.95
N PRO A 174 -7.60 17.34 -18.70
CA PRO A 174 -7.57 15.88 -18.77
C PRO A 174 -7.17 15.26 -17.43
N TYR A 175 -6.38 15.98 -16.62
CA TYR A 175 -5.94 15.56 -15.29
C TYR A 175 -6.91 16.06 -14.21
N ARG A 176 -8.11 15.49 -14.23
CA ARG A 176 -9.20 15.87 -13.32
C ARG A 176 -8.82 15.74 -11.84
N TYR A 177 -8.03 14.74 -11.49
CA TYR A 177 -7.56 14.50 -10.12
C TYR A 177 -6.04 14.54 -10.04
N LEU A 178 -5.52 15.21 -9.02
CA LEU A 178 -4.12 15.15 -8.58
C LEU A 178 -4.13 15.00 -7.07
N ASN A 179 -3.65 13.87 -6.56
CA ASN A 179 -3.83 13.54 -5.15
C ASN A 179 -2.49 13.35 -4.46
N ALA A 180 -2.50 13.33 -3.13
CA ALA A 180 -1.33 13.02 -2.33
C ALA A 180 -0.72 11.67 -2.75
N LYS A 181 0.61 11.61 -2.71
CA LYS A 181 1.36 10.35 -2.79
C LYS A 181 1.31 9.68 -1.42
N ALA A 182 0.33 8.80 -1.22
CA ALA A 182 0.22 7.99 -0.01
C ALA A 182 -0.20 6.57 -0.36
N ASP A 183 0.08 5.60 0.52
CA ASP A 183 -0.43 4.24 0.38
C ASP A 183 -1.93 4.21 0.72
N LYS A 184 -2.76 4.30 -0.32
CA LYS A 184 -4.23 4.29 -0.21
C LYS A 184 -4.81 3.09 0.53
N LYS A 185 -4.06 1.99 0.70
CA LYS A 185 -4.51 0.82 1.46
C LYS A 185 -4.46 1.01 2.97
N GLN A 186 -3.70 2.01 3.43
CA GLN A 186 -3.49 2.32 4.84
C GLN A 186 -4.22 3.60 5.28
N VAL A 187 -4.97 4.25 4.38
CA VAL A 187 -5.69 5.49 4.65
C VAL A 187 -7.16 5.18 4.82
N ILE A 188 -7.74 5.49 5.98
CA ILE A 188 -9.17 5.72 6.10
C ILE A 188 -9.38 7.23 5.95
N PHE A 189 -10.27 7.60 5.03
CA PHE A 189 -10.41 9.00 4.64
C PHE A 189 -11.22 9.77 5.69
N ASN A 190 -10.59 10.81 6.25
CA ASN A 190 -11.17 11.76 7.18
C ASN A 190 -11.83 11.10 8.40
N GLU A 191 -11.07 10.23 9.07
CA GLU A 191 -11.47 9.45 10.24
C GLU A 191 -12.05 10.31 11.36
N ILE A 192 -11.55 11.53 11.54
CA ILE A 192 -12.00 12.46 12.58
C ILE A 192 -13.51 12.79 12.54
N GLU A 193 -14.19 12.60 11.40
CA GLU A 193 -15.64 12.85 11.27
C GLU A 193 -16.47 11.55 11.25
N ILE A 194 -15.88 10.37 11.42
CA ILE A 194 -16.58 9.08 11.27
C ILE A 194 -17.42 8.72 12.50
N ASP A 195 -17.10 9.27 13.68
CA ASP A 195 -17.78 8.97 14.96
C ASP A 195 -18.25 10.23 15.73
N SER A 196 -18.39 11.37 15.04
CA SER A 196 -18.84 12.66 15.60
C SER A 196 -20.31 12.98 15.36
#